data_AF-A0A925KGC1-F1
#
_entry.id   AF-A0A925KGC1-F1
#
_cell.length_a   1.000
_cell.length_b   1.000
_cell.length_c   1.000
_cell.angle_alpha   90.00
_cell.angle_beta   90.00
_cell.angle_gamma   90.00
#
_symmetry.space_group_name_H-M   'P 1'
#
loop_
_entity.id
_entity.type
_entity.pdbx_description
1 polymer ?
#
loop_
_entity_poly.entity_id
_entity_poly.type
_entity_poly.pdbx_seq_one_letter_code
_entity_poly.pdbx_strand_id
1 'polypeptide(L)'
;MDTIAIIHETLPNIDPDLFDRPTGARLVGAGLSTHAPRVLLLYGSLRELSYSRLLTFEAARVLKAMGADTRIFDPAGLPLPDGAPESHPKVQELREAATWAEGMVWTSPERHGAMTGIMKAQIDWIPLSLGAVRPTQG
;
A
#
# COMPACT_ATOMS: atom_id res chain seq x y z
N MET A 1 50.38 -2.72 -5.20
CA MET A 1 49.93 -3.82 -6.08
C MET A 1 48.44 -3.90 -5.89
N ASP A 2 47.68 -3.21 -6.75
CA ASP A 2 46.23 -3.15 -6.64
C ASP A 2 45.61 -4.41 -7.23
N THR A 3 45.01 -5.21 -6.36
CA THR A 3 44.30 -6.44 -6.73
C THR A 3 42.86 -6.07 -7.07
N ILE A 4 42.62 -5.57 -8.29
CA ILE A 4 41.26 -5.40 -8.81
C ILE A 4 40.76 -6.79 -9.26
N ALA A 5 39.58 -7.19 -8.78
CA ALA A 5 38.95 -8.45 -9.17
C ALA A 5 38.52 -8.40 -10.65
N ILE A 6 38.81 -9.47 -11.40
CA ILE A 6 38.33 -9.65 -12.77
C ILE A 6 36.86 -10.03 -12.71
N ILE A 7 36.00 -9.19 -13.29
CA ILE A 7 34.57 -9.50 -13.48
C ILE A 7 34.42 -10.22 -14.82
N HIS A 8 33.79 -11.39 -14.82
CA HIS A 8 33.39 -12.07 -16.06
C HIS A 8 32.26 -11.28 -16.74
N GLU A 9 32.43 -10.92 -18.01
CA GLU A 9 31.49 -10.06 -18.75
C GLU A 9 30.22 -10.76 -19.25
N THR A 10 30.12 -12.08 -19.08
CA THR A 10 28.95 -12.85 -19.55
C THR A 10 27.91 -13.00 -18.45
N LEU A 11 26.63 -12.97 -18.83
CA LEU A 11 25.48 -13.16 -17.94
C LEU A 11 24.77 -14.49 -18.27
N PRO A 12 25.38 -15.66 -18.01
CA PRO A 12 24.89 -16.96 -18.49
C PRO A 12 23.55 -17.39 -17.86
N ASN A 13 23.16 -16.78 -16.74
CA ASN A 13 21.90 -17.08 -16.04
C ASN A 13 20.78 -16.09 -16.39
N ILE A 14 21.01 -15.19 -17.35
CA ILE A 14 20.04 -14.19 -17.80
C ILE A 14 19.51 -14.62 -19.17
N ASP A 15 18.18 -14.61 -19.30
CA ASP A 15 17.52 -14.67 -20.60
C ASP A 15 17.67 -13.29 -21.28
N PRO A 16 18.43 -13.19 -22.40
CA PRO A 16 18.69 -11.91 -23.05
C PRO A 16 17.42 -11.26 -23.62
N ASP A 17 16.37 -12.04 -23.92
CA ASP A 17 15.13 -11.51 -24.48
C ASP A 17 14.27 -10.79 -23.42
N LEU A 18 14.49 -11.10 -22.13
CA LEU A 18 13.83 -10.44 -20.99
C LEU A 18 14.73 -9.38 -20.33
N PHE A 19 15.98 -9.25 -20.78
CA PHE A 19 16.93 -8.30 -20.21
C PHE A 19 16.82 -6.93 -20.85
N ASP A 20 16.02 -6.08 -20.21
CA ASP A 20 15.76 -4.74 -20.70
C ASP A 20 16.55 -3.69 -19.91
N ARG A 21 17.44 -2.95 -20.59
CA ARG A 21 18.29 -1.95 -19.94
C ARG A 21 17.46 -0.73 -19.52
N PRO A 22 17.43 -0.35 -18.23
CA PRO A 22 16.73 0.86 -17.79
C PRO A 22 17.32 2.11 -18.43
N THR A 23 16.47 3.00 -18.93
CA THR A 23 16.88 4.33 -19.42
C THR A 23 15.93 5.40 -18.88
N GLY A 24 16.45 6.61 -18.65
CA GLY A 24 15.62 7.73 -18.16
C GLY A 24 14.45 8.04 -19.09
N ALA A 25 14.63 7.90 -20.41
CA ALA A 25 13.58 8.12 -21.40
C ALA A 25 12.32 7.26 -21.17
N ARG A 26 12.47 6.05 -20.60
CA ARG A 26 11.34 5.16 -20.29
C ARG A 26 10.48 5.63 -19.13
N LEU A 27 11.01 6.51 -18.28
CA LEU A 27 10.29 7.10 -17.14
C LEU A 27 9.52 8.37 -17.54
N VAL A 28 9.85 8.99 -18.68
CA VAL A 28 9.34 10.31 -19.09
C VAL A 28 7.99 10.21 -19.83
N GLY A 29 7.56 9.01 -20.24
CA GLY A 29 6.40 8.83 -21.14
C GLY A 29 5.04 8.58 -20.49
N ALA A 30 4.96 8.35 -19.18
CA ALA A 30 3.69 8.00 -18.51
C ALA A 30 2.72 9.21 -18.37
N GLY A 31 3.20 10.43 -18.62
CA GLY A 31 2.45 11.67 -18.38
C GLY A 31 2.34 12.01 -16.89
N LEU A 32 2.11 13.28 -16.58
CA LEU A 32 1.76 13.69 -15.23
C LEU A 32 0.27 13.40 -15.00
N SER A 33 -0.06 12.83 -13.83
CA SER A 33 -1.46 12.71 -13.45
C SER A 33 -2.10 14.10 -13.35
N THR A 34 -3.33 14.22 -13.85
CA THR A 34 -4.09 15.49 -13.86
C THR A 34 -5.10 15.59 -12.72
N HIS A 35 -5.11 14.62 -11.81
CA HIS A 35 -5.97 14.62 -10.62
C HIS A 35 -5.15 14.65 -9.33
N ALA A 36 -5.81 14.97 -8.22
CA ALA A 36 -5.21 14.92 -6.90
C ALA A 36 -4.72 13.49 -6.59
N PRO A 37 -3.54 13.33 -5.95
CA PRO A 37 -3.08 12.02 -5.48
C PRO A 37 -4.10 11.41 -4.52
N ARG A 38 -4.46 10.15 -4.73
CA ARG A 38 -5.45 9.42 -3.92
C ARG A 38 -4.77 8.63 -2.82
N VAL A 39 -5.00 9.02 -1.57
CA VAL A 39 -4.36 8.39 -0.41
C VAL A 39 -5.40 7.73 0.50
N LEU A 40 -5.28 6.41 0.66
CA LEU A 40 -6.06 5.67 1.65
C LEU A 40 -5.32 5.63 2.99
N LEU A 41 -6.00 5.96 4.08
CA LEU A 41 -5.45 5.88 5.43
C LEU A 41 -6.17 4.81 6.24
N LEU A 42 -5.37 3.98 6.92
CA LEU A 42 -5.81 2.88 7.79
C LEU A 42 -5.30 3.11 9.21
N TYR A 43 -6.09 2.75 10.23
CA TYR A 43 -5.67 2.81 11.63
C TYR A 43 -5.86 1.48 12.38
N GLY A 44 -4.99 1.23 13.35
CA GLY A 44 -4.88 -0.07 14.06
C GLY A 44 -5.61 -0.18 15.40
N SER A 45 -6.60 0.67 15.72
CA SER A 45 -7.27 0.64 17.03
C SER A 45 -8.71 1.13 17.01
N LEU A 46 -9.60 0.30 17.59
CA LEU A 46 -11.03 0.56 17.81
C LEU A 46 -11.36 1.11 19.21
N ARG A 47 -10.35 1.44 20.02
CA ARG A 47 -10.59 2.08 21.32
C ARG A 47 -11.32 3.40 21.13
N GLU A 48 -12.20 3.74 22.07
CA GLU A 48 -12.91 5.03 22.09
C GLU A 48 -11.93 6.21 22.00
N LEU A 49 -10.90 6.20 22.85
CA LEU A 49 -9.75 7.09 22.74
C LEU A 49 -8.58 6.37 22.04
N SER A 50 -8.51 6.52 20.72
CA SER A 50 -7.51 5.89 19.86
C SER A 50 -6.53 6.93 19.29
N TYR A 51 -5.32 6.99 19.83
CA TYR A 51 -4.28 7.91 19.34
C TYR A 51 -3.85 7.64 17.91
N SER A 52 -3.84 6.37 17.47
CA SER A 52 -3.57 6.04 16.07
C SER A 52 -4.67 6.57 15.14
N ARG A 53 -5.94 6.57 15.58
CA ARG A 53 -7.05 7.17 14.82
C ARG A 53 -6.91 8.69 14.76
N LEU A 54 -6.60 9.33 15.89
CA LEU A 54 -6.37 10.79 15.93
C LEU A 54 -5.19 11.21 15.04
N LEU A 55 -4.06 10.51 15.12
CA LEU A 55 -2.90 10.74 14.26
C LEU A 55 -3.24 10.54 12.78
N THR A 56 -4.07 9.54 12.46
CA THR A 56 -4.57 9.32 11.10
C THR A 56 -5.40 10.51 10.60
N PHE A 57 -6.23 11.12 11.47
CA PHE A 57 -6.98 12.32 11.12
C PHE A 57 -6.07 13.53 10.87
N GLU A 58 -5.01 13.71 11.66
CA GLU A 58 -4.03 14.77 11.39
C GLU A 58 -3.26 14.54 10.10
N ALA A 59 -2.83 13.30 9.83
CA ALA A 59 -2.18 12.94 8.57
C ALA A 59 -3.08 13.24 7.37
N ALA A 60 -4.37 12.91 7.45
CA ALA A 60 -5.34 13.23 6.40
C ALA A 60 -5.47 14.74 6.19
N ARG A 61 -5.47 15.56 7.26
CA ARG A 61 -5.50 17.02 7.13
C ARG A 61 -4.26 17.58 6.44
N VAL A 62 -3.07 17.11 6.83
CA VAL A 62 -1.81 17.51 6.20
C VAL A 62 -1.80 17.14 4.71
N LEU A 63 -2.19 15.90 4.37
CA LEU A 63 -2.26 15.44 2.99
C LEU A 63 -3.26 16.25 2.15
N LYS A 64 -4.44 16.55 2.69
CA LYS A 64 -5.41 17.43 2.02
C LYS A 64 -4.85 18.83 1.80
N ALA A 65 -4.15 19.40 2.78
CA ALA A 65 -3.49 20.70 2.64
C ALA A 65 -2.38 20.68 1.57
N MET A 66 -1.75 19.53 1.34
CA MET A 66 -0.79 19.30 0.27
C MET A 66 -1.43 18.98 -1.09
N GLY A 67 -2.77 18.96 -1.19
CA GLY A 67 -3.50 18.75 -2.44
C GLY A 67 -3.89 17.30 -2.75
N ALA A 68 -3.82 16.38 -1.78
CA ALA A 68 -4.27 15.00 -1.95
C ALA A 68 -5.79 14.85 -1.70
N ASP A 69 -6.41 13.90 -2.40
CA ASP A 69 -7.71 13.34 -2.02
C ASP A 69 -7.47 12.19 -1.04
N THR A 70 -8.12 12.23 0.12
CA THR A 70 -7.87 11.27 1.21
C THR A 70 -9.14 10.55 1.61
N ARG A 71 -9.07 9.22 1.74
CA ARG A 71 -10.11 8.40 2.36
C ARG A 71 -9.57 7.72 3.60
N ILE A 72 -10.37 7.65 4.66
CA ILE A 72 -10.01 6.96 5.90
C ILE A 72 -10.98 5.80 6.06
N PHE A 73 -10.46 4.58 6.18
CA PHE A 73 -11.29 3.40 6.41
C PHE A 73 -11.55 3.21 7.91
N ASP A 74 -12.80 2.98 8.29
CA ASP A 74 -13.15 2.55 9.65
C ASP A 74 -13.16 1.02 9.73
N PRO A 75 -12.26 0.37 10.49
CA PRO A 75 -12.21 -1.09 10.59
C PRO A 75 -13.27 -1.68 11.52
N ALA A 76 -14.17 -0.87 12.10
CA ALA A 76 -15.26 -1.39 12.92
C ALA A 76 -16.14 -2.37 12.10
N GLY A 77 -16.36 -3.57 12.64
CA GLY A 77 -17.13 -4.61 11.97
C GLY A 77 -16.40 -5.33 10.82
N LEU A 78 -15.12 -5.05 10.58
CA LEU A 78 -14.32 -5.87 9.67
C LEU A 78 -14.10 -7.26 10.31
N PRO A 79 -14.51 -8.36 9.67
CA PRO A 79 -14.30 -9.70 10.18
C PRO A 79 -12.80 -10.05 10.20
N LEU A 80 -12.41 -11.05 10.99
CA LEU A 80 -11.08 -11.64 10.84
C LEU A 80 -10.96 -12.28 9.44
N PRO A 81 -9.76 -12.27 8.82
CA PRO A 81 -9.48 -13.06 7.62
C PRO A 81 -9.98 -14.51 7.80
N ASP A 82 -10.55 -15.08 6.74
CA ASP A 82 -11.22 -16.40 6.73
C ASP A 82 -12.47 -16.54 7.62
N GLY A 83 -12.83 -15.50 8.37
CA GLY A 83 -14.00 -15.48 9.26
C GLY A 83 -15.32 -15.10 8.59
N ALA A 84 -15.29 -14.64 7.34
CA ALA A 84 -16.46 -14.28 6.54
C ALA A 84 -16.18 -14.43 5.03
N PRO A 85 -17.22 -14.51 4.18
CA PRO A 85 -17.04 -14.47 2.73
C PRO A 85 -16.42 -13.15 2.27
N GLU A 86 -15.73 -13.16 1.13
CA GLU A 86 -15.17 -11.95 0.54
C GLU A 86 -16.24 -10.90 0.19
N SER A 87 -17.48 -11.32 -0.04
CA SER A 87 -18.63 -10.45 -0.27
C SER A 87 -19.12 -9.69 0.97
N HIS A 88 -18.49 -9.90 2.14
CA HIS A 88 -18.81 -9.16 3.35
C HIS A 88 -18.68 -7.65 3.11
N PRO A 89 -19.67 -6.81 3.48
CA PRO A 89 -19.69 -5.39 3.13
C PRO A 89 -18.42 -4.62 3.52
N LYS A 90 -17.90 -4.84 4.73
CA LYS A 90 -16.64 -4.20 5.18
C LYS A 90 -15.40 -4.67 4.42
N VAL A 91 -15.41 -5.90 3.90
CA VAL A 91 -14.30 -6.43 3.10
C VAL A 91 -14.33 -5.79 1.71
N GLN A 92 -15.52 -5.69 1.10
CA GLN A 92 -15.71 -4.99 -0.17
C GLN A 92 -15.34 -3.51 -0.06
N GLU A 93 -15.82 -2.80 0.96
CA GLU A 93 -15.48 -1.39 1.21
C GLU A 93 -13.96 -1.18 1.33
N LEU A 94 -13.26 -2.04 2.07
CA LEU A 94 -11.80 -1.96 2.21
C LEU A 94 -11.09 -2.20 0.87
N ARG A 95 -11.50 -3.22 0.12
CA ARG A 95 -10.90 -3.58 -1.17
C ARG A 95 -11.15 -2.52 -2.25
N GLU A 96 -12.35 -1.95 -2.28
CA GLU A 96 -12.69 -0.82 -3.16
C GLU A 96 -11.87 0.42 -2.81
N ALA A 97 -11.73 0.72 -1.51
CA ALA A 97 -10.89 1.82 -1.06
C ALA A 97 -9.41 1.61 -1.41
N ALA A 98 -8.90 0.38 -1.26
CA ALA A 98 -7.54 0.02 -1.62
C ALA A 98 -7.31 0.14 -3.14
N THR A 99 -8.25 -0.35 -3.95
CA THR A 99 -8.20 -0.27 -5.42
C THR A 99 -8.26 1.18 -5.92
N TRP A 100 -8.96 2.05 -5.21
CA TRP A 100 -9.02 3.48 -5.52
C TRP A 100 -7.71 4.23 -5.24
N ALA A 101 -6.91 3.74 -4.30
CA ALA A 101 -5.73 4.45 -3.78
C ALA A 101 -4.51 4.32 -4.71
N GLU A 102 -3.72 5.40 -4.78
CA GLU A 102 -2.40 5.44 -5.42
C GLU A 102 -1.28 5.40 -4.39
N GLY A 103 -1.60 5.70 -3.13
CA GLY A 103 -0.71 5.59 -1.98
C GLY A 103 -1.50 5.30 -0.71
N MET A 104 -0.81 4.81 0.32
CA MET A 104 -1.44 4.49 1.60
C MET A 104 -0.63 4.99 2.81
N VAL A 105 -1.35 5.30 3.89
CA VAL A 105 -0.77 5.57 5.22
C VAL A 105 -1.32 4.57 6.21
N TRP A 106 -0.45 3.83 6.89
CA TRP A 106 -0.85 2.82 7.87
C TRP A 106 -0.40 3.25 9.27
N THR A 107 -1.37 3.55 10.13
CA THR A 107 -1.10 4.03 11.49
C THR A 107 -1.46 2.94 12.50
N SER A 108 -0.48 2.11 12.85
CA SER A 108 -0.66 1.12 13.92
C SER A 108 -0.15 1.67 15.25
N PRO A 109 -0.89 1.49 16.36
CA PRO A 109 -0.26 1.46 17.67
C PRO A 109 0.79 0.35 17.74
N GLU A 110 1.72 0.49 18.68
CA GLU A 110 2.49 -0.64 19.18
C GLU A 110 1.70 -1.34 20.29
N ARG A 111 1.49 -2.64 20.17
CA ARG A 111 0.87 -3.46 21.21
C ARG A 111 1.70 -4.71 21.41
N HIS A 112 2.23 -4.88 22.62
CA HIS A 112 3.18 -5.96 22.95
C HIS A 112 4.42 -5.98 22.02
N GLY A 113 4.97 -4.80 21.69
CA GLY A 113 6.17 -4.69 20.86
C GLY A 113 5.96 -4.92 19.35
N ALA A 114 4.71 -4.97 18.89
CA ALA A 114 4.40 -5.26 17.49
C ALA A 114 3.24 -4.39 16.96
N MET A 115 3.04 -4.41 15.64
CA MET A 115 1.83 -3.88 15.02
C MET A 115 0.60 -4.61 15.55
N THR A 116 -0.54 -3.91 15.57
CA THR A 116 -1.79 -4.48 16.09
C THR A 116 -2.39 -5.52 15.16
N GLY A 117 -3.11 -6.49 15.72
CA GLY A 117 -3.92 -7.43 14.94
C GLY A 117 -4.98 -6.74 14.07
N ILE A 118 -5.54 -5.61 14.51
CA ILE A 118 -6.49 -4.81 13.71
C ILE A 118 -5.80 -4.26 12.45
N MET A 119 -4.58 -3.75 12.57
CA MET A 119 -3.83 -3.29 11.40
C MET A 119 -3.51 -4.46 10.46
N LYS A 120 -3.01 -5.57 11.01
CA LYS A 120 -2.63 -6.73 10.20
C LYS A 120 -3.83 -7.36 9.49
N ALA A 121 -4.98 -7.47 10.16
CA ALA A 121 -6.20 -8.00 9.58
C ALA A 121 -6.70 -7.16 8.38
N GLN A 122 -6.56 -5.83 8.43
CA GLN A 122 -6.89 -4.99 7.26
C GLN A 122 -5.99 -5.32 6.07
N ILE A 123 -4.68 -5.48 6.29
CA ILE A 123 -3.73 -5.82 5.22
C ILE A 123 -4.02 -7.22 4.66
N ASP A 124 -4.34 -8.18 5.53
CA ASP A 124 -4.66 -9.56 5.12
C ASP A 124 -5.91 -9.66 4.25
N TRP A 125 -6.83 -8.69 4.35
CA TRP A 125 -8.00 -8.61 3.48
C TRP A 125 -7.72 -8.00 2.10
N ILE A 126 -6.54 -7.40 1.88
CA ILE A 126 -6.13 -6.80 0.60
C ILE A 126 -5.27 -7.81 -0.16
N PRO A 127 -5.81 -8.51 -1.18
CA PRO A 127 -5.04 -9.47 -1.96
C PRO A 127 -4.04 -8.76 -2.87
N LEU A 128 -2.97 -9.48 -3.26
CA LEU A 128 -2.01 -9.01 -4.26
C LEU A 128 -2.65 -8.79 -5.64
N SER A 129 -3.71 -9.53 -5.96
CA SER A 129 -4.51 -9.36 -7.16
C SER A 129 -6.01 -9.52 -6.87
N LEU A 130 -6.81 -8.62 -7.44
CA LEU A 130 -8.26 -8.71 -7.58
C LEU A 130 -8.54 -8.82 -9.09
N GLY A 131 -8.58 -10.05 -9.61
CA GLY A 131 -8.64 -10.28 -11.06
C GLY A 131 -7.38 -9.78 -11.77
N ALA A 132 -7.51 -8.85 -12.71
CA ALA A 132 -6.39 -8.25 -13.45
C ALA A 132 -5.79 -7.01 -12.76
N VAL A 133 -6.39 -6.51 -11.69
CA VAL A 133 -5.93 -5.32 -10.96
C VAL A 133 -5.09 -5.76 -9.78
N ARG A 134 -3.91 -5.15 -9.62
CA ARG A 134 -3.03 -5.34 -8.47
C ARG A 134 -3.19 -4.12 -7.55
N PRO A 135 -4.01 -4.21 -6.48
CA PRO A 135 -4.40 -3.04 -5.69
C PRO A 135 -3.24 -2.34 -4.96
N THR A 136 -2.09 -3.00 -4.85
CA THR A 136 -0.91 -2.50 -4.11
C THR A 136 0.38 -2.55 -4.92
N GLN A 137 0.36 -3.12 -6.14
CA GLN A 137 1.53 -3.22 -7.00
C GLN A 137 1.20 -2.56 -8.34
N GLY A 138 1.71 -1.33 -8.52
CA GLY A 138 1.82 -0.68 -9.83
C GLY A 138 2.95 -1.29 -10.64
#